data_AF-A0AAE4K6Q3-F1
#
_entry.id   AF-A0AAE4K6Q3-F1
#
_cell.length_a   1.000
_cell.length_b   1.000
_cell.length_c   1.000
_cell.angle_alpha   90.00
_cell.angle_beta   90.00
_cell.angle_gamma   90.00
#
_symmetry.space_group_name_H-M   'P 1'
#
loop_
_entity.id
_entity.type
_entity.pdbx_description
1 polymer ?
#
loop_
_entity_poly.entity_id
_entity_poly.type
_entity_poly.pdbx_seq_one_letter_code
_entity_poly.pdbx_strand_id
1 'polypeptide(L)'
;MGQAKKRGSRDERVAQALANPGPGVRQDLSGLKVLKASDVTRVFATMDRLLAVLTTPAEIDQDVLDFARSVDGQEPLRLQCEPLPWSRQDCCELNVEEYIRAHGGQKLVGYRVWQTPGEYVEGERHVVWTDGATIKDVSFCSSGEQEIVFVPDGKPYDAAPAKVRHVVRPGDTWALQAYEALESKIPVKPLSAQEAWAAMPSYDEFTSGKRIPSAFVARDKAKYVLEQ
;
A
#
# COMPACT_ATOMS: atom_id res chain seq x y z
N MET A 1 -41.57 17.55 -27.39
CA MET A 1 -40.23 18.15 -27.63
C MET A 1 -39.57 18.38 -26.28
N GLY A 2 -38.70 17.47 -25.84
CA GLY A 2 -38.05 17.55 -24.54
C GLY A 2 -36.77 18.38 -24.62
N GLN A 3 -36.69 19.46 -23.82
CA GLN A 3 -35.49 20.29 -23.73
C GLN A 3 -34.35 19.49 -23.08
N ALA A 4 -33.24 19.31 -23.81
CA ALA A 4 -32.00 18.77 -23.27
C ALA A 4 -31.38 19.80 -22.30
N LYS A 5 -31.26 19.43 -21.02
CA LYS A 5 -30.52 20.23 -20.03
C LYS A 5 -29.06 20.31 -20.46
N LYS A 6 -28.56 21.53 -20.74
CA LYS A 6 -27.14 21.80 -20.99
C LYS A 6 -26.31 21.32 -19.79
N ARG A 7 -25.34 20.45 -20.04
CA ARG A 7 -24.29 20.06 -19.07
C ARG A 7 -23.40 21.29 -18.83
N GLY A 8 -23.21 21.66 -17.57
CA GLY A 8 -22.32 22.76 -17.16
C GLY A 8 -20.87 22.56 -17.60
N SER A 9 -20.10 23.65 -17.56
CA SER A 9 -18.70 23.68 -18.03
C SER A 9 -17.80 22.74 -17.21
N ARG A 10 -16.61 22.43 -17.73
CA ARG A 10 -15.62 21.62 -16.99
C ARG A 10 -15.26 22.26 -15.65
N ASP A 11 -15.14 23.59 -15.62
CA ASP A 11 -14.75 24.33 -14.43
C ASP A 11 -15.88 24.37 -13.39
N GLU A 12 -17.13 24.48 -13.83
CA GLU A 12 -18.31 24.37 -12.95
C GLU A 12 -18.42 22.98 -12.32
N ARG A 13 -18.07 21.92 -13.06
CA ARG A 13 -18.06 20.54 -12.54
C ARG A 13 -16.93 20.29 -11.55
N VAL A 14 -15.76 20.88 -11.76
CA VAL A 14 -14.63 20.82 -10.82
C VAL A 14 -14.98 21.59 -9.54
N ALA A 15 -15.55 22.79 -9.66
CA ALA A 15 -16.01 23.56 -8.51
C ALA A 15 -17.12 22.83 -7.72
N GLN A 16 -18.05 22.16 -8.41
CA GLN A 16 -19.12 21.39 -7.77
C GLN A 16 -18.62 20.11 -7.08
N ALA A 17 -17.57 19.46 -7.62
CA ALA A 17 -16.92 18.32 -7.00
C ALA A 17 -16.07 18.70 -5.77
N LEU A 18 -15.47 19.89 -5.77
CA LEU A 18 -14.77 20.44 -4.59
C LEU A 18 -15.75 20.93 -3.51
N ALA A 19 -16.94 21.40 -3.90
CA ALA A 19 -17.98 21.88 -2.97
C ALA A 19 -18.80 20.74 -2.33
N ASN A 20 -18.91 19.60 -3.00
CA ASN A 20 -19.50 18.38 -2.45
C ASN A 20 -18.44 17.27 -2.52
N PRO A 21 -17.54 17.17 -1.52
CA PRO A 21 -16.83 15.92 -1.33
C PRO A 21 -17.92 14.85 -1.26
N GLY A 22 -17.85 13.84 -2.14
CA GLY A 22 -18.76 12.69 -2.06
C GLY A 22 -18.73 12.11 -0.65
N PRO A 23 -19.58 11.13 -0.32
CA PRO A 23 -19.53 10.51 1.00
C PRO A 23 -18.20 9.76 1.15
N GLY A 24 -17.13 10.49 1.47
CA GLY A 24 -16.04 9.97 2.27
C GLY A 24 -16.74 9.45 3.50
N VAL A 25 -16.55 8.16 3.75
CA VAL A 25 -17.03 7.52 4.96
C VAL A 25 -16.37 8.27 6.11
N ARG A 26 -17.03 9.32 6.61
CA ARG A 26 -16.80 9.84 7.94
C ARG A 26 -17.29 8.72 8.83
N GLN A 27 -16.39 7.79 9.16
CA GLN A 27 -16.65 6.82 10.19
C GLN A 27 -17.01 7.60 11.43
N ASP A 28 -18.19 7.31 11.97
CA ASP A 28 -18.61 7.80 13.27
C ASP A 28 -17.66 7.23 14.32
N LEU A 29 -16.67 8.04 14.72
CA LEU A 29 -15.67 7.67 15.72
C LEU A 29 -16.17 7.87 17.15
N SER A 30 -17.45 8.25 17.36
CA SER A 30 -18.03 8.37 18.69
C SER A 30 -18.06 7.03 19.46
N GLY A 31 -17.85 5.91 18.77
CA GLY A 31 -17.79 4.56 19.34
C GLY A 31 -16.42 4.08 19.81
N LEU A 32 -15.32 4.79 19.54
CA LEU A 32 -13.99 4.43 20.07
C LEU A 32 -13.93 4.80 21.56
N LYS A 33 -14.53 3.95 22.39
CA LYS A 33 -14.28 3.92 23.84
C LYS A 33 -12.77 4.00 24.05
N VAL A 34 -12.34 4.81 25.01
CA VAL A 34 -10.95 4.84 25.49
C VAL A 34 -10.52 3.39 25.73
N LEU A 35 -9.60 2.89 24.90
CA LEU A 35 -9.08 1.53 25.03
C LEU A 35 -8.42 1.41 26.40
N LYS A 36 -8.69 0.33 27.13
CA LYS A 36 -7.94 0.06 28.36
C LYS A 36 -6.51 -0.31 27.99
N ALA A 37 -5.56 -0.10 28.90
CA ALA A 37 -4.17 -0.51 28.69
C ALA A 37 -4.05 -2.00 28.28
N SER A 38 -4.86 -2.88 28.89
CA SER A 38 -4.94 -4.29 28.51
C SER A 38 -5.39 -4.54 27.07
N ASP A 39 -6.30 -3.70 26.56
CA ASP A 39 -6.80 -3.81 25.19
C ASP A 39 -5.69 -3.39 24.21
N VAL A 40 -4.95 -2.33 24.53
CA VAL A 40 -3.79 -1.88 23.75
C VAL A 40 -2.73 -2.97 23.65
N THR A 41 -2.36 -3.61 24.78
CA THR A 41 -1.41 -4.73 24.77
C THR A 41 -1.89 -5.87 23.88
N ARG A 42 -3.19 -6.19 23.91
CA ARG A 42 -3.77 -7.27 23.10
C ARG A 42 -3.82 -6.91 21.61
N VAL A 43 -4.08 -5.64 21.26
CA VAL A 43 -4.01 -5.16 19.87
C VAL A 43 -2.60 -5.41 19.33
N PHE A 44 -1.57 -4.90 20.02
CA PHE A 44 -0.19 -5.05 19.57
C PHE A 44 0.24 -6.51 19.53
N ALA A 45 -0.06 -7.33 20.55
CA ALA A 45 0.27 -8.76 20.50
C ALA A 45 -0.40 -9.51 19.33
N THR A 46 -1.61 -9.11 18.96
CA THR A 46 -2.31 -9.69 17.79
C THR A 46 -1.62 -9.25 16.50
N MET A 47 -1.34 -7.95 16.35
CA MET A 47 -0.72 -7.41 15.14
C MET A 47 0.73 -7.87 14.97
N ASP A 48 1.53 -7.92 16.04
CA ASP A 48 2.89 -8.45 16.04
C ASP A 48 2.92 -9.88 15.49
N ARG A 49 1.98 -10.74 15.92
CA ARG A 49 1.85 -12.10 15.37
C ARG A 49 1.53 -12.07 13.87
N LEU A 50 0.59 -11.22 13.45
CA LEU A 50 0.15 -11.14 12.04
C LEU A 50 1.25 -10.58 11.12
N LEU A 51 2.09 -9.68 11.62
CA LEU A 51 3.10 -8.98 10.83
C LEU A 51 4.49 -9.65 10.88
N ALA A 52 4.79 -10.42 11.93
CA ALA A 52 6.12 -11.00 12.15
C ALA A 52 6.64 -11.92 11.03
N VAL A 53 5.73 -12.55 10.28
CA VAL A 53 6.07 -13.49 9.19
C VAL A 53 5.48 -13.05 7.85
N LEU A 54 5.13 -11.77 7.74
CA LEU A 54 4.50 -11.23 6.55
C LEU A 54 5.51 -11.22 5.38
N THR A 55 5.14 -11.90 4.29
CA THR A 55 5.99 -12.08 3.10
C THR A 55 5.12 -12.13 1.83
N THR A 56 5.73 -12.17 0.65
CA THR A 56 5.00 -12.42 -0.60
C THR A 56 4.25 -13.76 -0.50
N PRO A 57 2.97 -13.84 -0.90
CA PRO A 57 2.24 -15.11 -0.99
C PRO A 57 2.98 -16.18 -1.82
N ALA A 58 3.22 -17.34 -1.21
CA ALA A 58 3.84 -18.48 -1.90
C ALA A 58 2.97 -19.02 -3.05
N GLU A 59 1.65 -18.89 -2.94
CA GLU A 59 0.66 -19.25 -3.96
C GLU A 59 -0.37 -18.13 -4.14
N ILE A 60 -1.03 -18.05 -5.30
CA ILE A 60 -2.22 -17.20 -5.46
C ILE A 60 -3.41 -18.03 -4.99
N ASP A 61 -3.66 -17.97 -3.68
CA ASP A 61 -4.71 -18.75 -3.02
C ASP A 61 -6.05 -17.99 -2.95
N GLN A 62 -7.01 -18.60 -2.26
CA GLN A 62 -8.34 -18.02 -2.10
C GLN A 62 -8.33 -16.68 -1.33
N ASP A 63 -7.44 -16.51 -0.35
CA ASP A 63 -7.33 -15.27 0.43
C ASP A 63 -6.80 -14.12 -0.46
N VAL A 64 -5.82 -14.41 -1.33
CA VAL A 64 -5.31 -13.46 -2.33
C VAL A 64 -6.38 -13.10 -3.36
N LEU A 65 -7.16 -14.08 -3.82
CA LEU A 65 -8.26 -13.84 -4.77
C LEU A 65 -9.40 -13.02 -4.13
N ASP A 66 -9.71 -13.28 -2.85
CA ASP A 66 -10.68 -12.49 -2.07
C ASP A 66 -10.18 -11.06 -1.86
N PHE A 67 -8.89 -10.88 -1.57
CA PHE A 67 -8.25 -9.57 -1.53
C PHE A 67 -8.38 -8.83 -2.87
N ALA A 68 -8.06 -9.49 -3.99
CA ALA A 68 -8.16 -8.85 -5.30
C ALA A 68 -9.59 -8.36 -5.59
N ARG A 69 -10.62 -9.13 -5.22
CA ARG A 69 -12.02 -8.70 -5.31
C ARG A 69 -12.34 -7.51 -4.41
N SER A 70 -11.81 -7.48 -3.18
CA SER A 70 -12.12 -6.42 -2.21
C SER A 70 -11.62 -5.04 -2.65
N VAL A 71 -10.57 -4.99 -3.47
CA VAL A 71 -9.99 -3.74 -4.01
C VAL A 71 -10.49 -3.38 -5.42
N ASP A 72 -11.49 -4.10 -5.94
CA ASP A 72 -11.92 -4.05 -7.35
C ASP A 72 -10.74 -4.28 -8.32
N GLY A 73 -9.81 -5.14 -7.92
CA GLY A 73 -8.62 -5.50 -8.67
C GLY A 73 -8.90 -6.47 -9.81
N GLN A 74 -7.93 -6.57 -10.70
CA GLN A 74 -7.87 -7.56 -11.77
C GLN A 74 -7.26 -8.87 -11.26
N GLU A 75 -7.07 -9.83 -12.18
CA GLU A 75 -6.44 -11.11 -11.86
C GLU A 75 -5.02 -10.91 -11.28
N PRO A 76 -4.70 -11.52 -10.12
CA PRO A 76 -3.37 -11.43 -9.53
C PRO A 76 -2.30 -12.06 -10.43
N LEU A 77 -1.11 -11.47 -10.45
CA LEU A 77 0.03 -11.88 -11.26
C LEU A 77 1.24 -12.17 -10.39
N ARG A 78 2.01 -13.22 -10.70
CA ARG A 78 3.38 -13.37 -10.18
C ARG A 78 4.33 -12.58 -11.06
N LEU A 79 5.12 -11.72 -10.43
CA LEU A 79 6.12 -10.90 -11.10
C LEU A 79 7.47 -11.07 -10.40
N GLN A 80 8.52 -11.27 -11.19
CA GLN A 80 9.88 -11.18 -10.71
C GLN A 80 10.22 -9.71 -10.45
N CYS A 81 10.94 -9.45 -9.36
CA CYS A 81 11.54 -8.16 -9.09
C CYS A 81 12.80 -8.02 -9.95
N GLU A 82 12.77 -7.10 -10.91
CA GLU A 82 13.88 -6.77 -11.82
C GLU A 82 14.40 -5.34 -11.54
N PRO A 83 14.83 -5.00 -10.30
CA PRO A 83 15.38 -3.68 -10.01
C PRO A 83 16.68 -3.44 -10.79
N LEU A 84 16.89 -2.20 -11.21
CA LEU A 84 18.13 -1.74 -11.81
C LEU A 84 19.07 -1.22 -10.73
N PRO A 85 20.39 -1.10 -11.00
CA PRO A 85 21.35 -0.60 -10.00
C PRO A 85 20.98 0.75 -9.38
N TRP A 86 20.25 1.59 -10.12
CA TRP A 86 19.77 2.90 -9.69
C TRP A 86 18.38 2.90 -9.05
N SER A 87 17.61 1.80 -9.12
CA SER A 87 16.30 1.71 -8.47
C SER A 87 16.43 2.04 -7.00
N ARG A 88 15.48 2.79 -6.44
CA ARG A 88 15.46 3.21 -5.04
C ARG A 88 14.49 2.35 -4.25
N GLN A 89 14.93 1.89 -3.06
CA GLN A 89 14.12 1.07 -2.17
C GLN A 89 12.79 1.75 -1.85
N ASP A 90 11.68 1.00 -1.93
CA ASP A 90 10.32 1.46 -1.59
C ASP A 90 9.82 2.69 -2.39
N CYS A 91 10.50 3.06 -3.48
CA CYS A 91 10.14 4.21 -4.35
C CYS A 91 9.51 3.76 -5.67
N CYS A 92 8.50 2.88 -5.61
CA CYS A 92 7.99 2.17 -6.80
C CYS A 92 7.54 3.09 -7.95
N GLU A 93 6.84 4.17 -7.63
CA GLU A 93 6.38 5.13 -8.64
C GLU A 93 7.55 5.77 -9.40
N LEU A 94 8.54 6.31 -8.68
CA LEU A 94 9.67 6.99 -9.29
C LEU A 94 10.61 6.04 -10.02
N ASN A 95 10.75 4.79 -9.54
CA ASN A 95 11.52 3.78 -10.26
C ASN A 95 10.92 3.52 -11.64
N VAL A 96 9.59 3.37 -11.70
CA VAL A 96 8.88 3.17 -12.96
C VAL A 96 8.95 4.42 -13.84
N GLU A 97 8.82 5.62 -13.29
CA GLU A 97 9.00 6.86 -14.06
C GLU A 97 10.38 6.96 -14.71
N GLU A 98 11.44 6.67 -13.95
CA GLU A 98 12.80 6.70 -14.46
C GLU A 98 13.01 5.62 -15.54
N TYR A 99 12.43 4.43 -15.34
CA TYR A 99 12.48 3.37 -16.35
C TYR A 99 11.77 3.79 -17.65
N ILE A 100 10.59 4.42 -17.54
CA ILE A 100 9.83 4.94 -18.68
C ILE A 100 10.62 5.97 -19.47
N ARG A 101 11.37 6.87 -18.80
CA ARG A 101 12.19 7.88 -19.49
C ARG A 101 13.20 7.25 -20.46
N ALA A 102 13.75 6.09 -20.11
CA ALA A 102 14.74 5.39 -20.93
C ALA A 102 14.13 4.39 -21.93
N HIS A 103 12.98 3.78 -21.61
CA HIS A 103 12.44 2.63 -22.37
C HIS A 103 11.04 2.85 -22.96
N GLY A 104 10.39 3.99 -22.68
CA GLY A 104 8.98 4.21 -23.02
C GLY A 104 8.02 3.38 -22.14
N GLY A 105 6.83 3.08 -22.65
CA GLY A 105 5.80 2.35 -21.89
C GLY A 105 5.03 3.24 -20.91
N GLN A 106 4.41 2.61 -19.91
CA GLN A 106 3.49 3.26 -18.97
C GLN A 106 3.49 2.61 -17.59
N LYS A 107 2.93 3.33 -16.61
CA LYS A 107 2.66 2.82 -15.26
C LYS A 107 1.46 1.88 -15.30
N LEU A 108 1.60 0.70 -14.70
CA LEU A 108 0.48 -0.15 -14.29
C LEU A 108 0.40 -0.10 -12.77
N VAL A 109 -0.74 0.36 -12.27
CA VAL A 109 -0.95 0.62 -10.84
C VAL A 109 -1.76 -0.51 -10.23
N GLY A 110 -1.49 -0.82 -8.97
CA GLY A 110 -2.21 -1.86 -8.24
C GLY A 110 -1.71 -2.00 -6.81
N TYR A 111 -1.71 -3.23 -6.33
CA TYR A 111 -1.23 -3.60 -5.01
C TYR A 111 -0.21 -4.74 -5.10
N ARG A 112 0.91 -4.57 -4.41
CA ARG A 112 1.77 -5.68 -4.01
C ARG A 112 1.10 -6.37 -2.82
N VAL A 113 0.91 -7.68 -2.92
CA VAL A 113 0.25 -8.47 -1.88
C VAL A 113 1.28 -9.05 -0.93
N TRP A 114 1.00 -8.91 0.35
CA TRP A 114 1.72 -9.45 1.48
C TRP A 114 0.77 -10.37 2.26
N GLN A 115 1.27 -11.50 2.76
CA GLN A 115 0.43 -12.49 3.43
C GLN A 115 1.15 -13.16 4.61
N THR A 116 0.37 -13.38 5.67
CA THR A 116 0.64 -14.41 6.68
C THR A 116 -0.37 -15.53 6.44
N PRO A 117 0.07 -16.69 5.91
CA PRO A 117 -0.83 -17.70 5.35
C PRO A 117 -1.98 -18.10 6.29
N GLY A 118 -3.21 -17.99 5.79
CA GLY A 118 -4.43 -18.33 6.53
C GLY A 118 -4.78 -17.41 7.71
N GLU A 119 -4.10 -16.28 7.88
CA GLU A 119 -4.35 -15.35 8.98
C GLU A 119 -4.59 -13.90 8.53
N TYR A 120 -3.80 -13.40 7.56
CA TYR A 120 -3.81 -11.99 7.19
C TYR A 120 -3.30 -11.74 5.78
N VAL A 121 -3.92 -10.78 5.10
CA VAL A 121 -3.50 -10.28 3.80
C VAL A 121 -3.42 -8.76 3.85
N GLU A 122 -2.34 -8.19 3.33
CA GLU A 122 -2.19 -6.76 3.12
C GLU A 122 -1.83 -6.48 1.67
N GLY A 123 -2.55 -5.54 1.06
CA GLY A 123 -2.12 -4.88 -0.16
C GLY A 123 -1.36 -3.60 0.16
N GLU A 124 -0.16 -3.48 -0.37
CA GLU A 124 0.61 -2.24 -0.40
C GLU A 124 0.53 -1.61 -1.79
N ARG A 125 0.15 -0.34 -1.85
CA ARG A 125 0.00 0.37 -3.13
C ARG A 125 1.30 0.33 -3.90
N HIS A 126 1.24 -0.15 -5.14
CA HIS A 126 2.44 -0.46 -5.92
C HIS A 126 2.28 -0.05 -7.38
N VAL A 127 3.41 0.24 -8.02
CA VAL A 127 3.50 0.57 -9.44
C VAL A 127 4.52 -0.34 -10.10
N VAL A 128 4.11 -0.94 -11.21
CA VAL A 128 4.98 -1.72 -12.09
C VAL A 128 4.99 -1.07 -13.49
N TRP A 129 5.99 -1.40 -14.29
CA TRP A 129 6.09 -0.93 -15.67
C TRP A 129 5.36 -1.88 -16.63
N THR A 130 4.78 -1.34 -17.71
CA THR A 130 4.28 -2.15 -18.83
C THR A 130 4.42 -1.43 -20.17
N ASP A 131 4.61 -2.18 -21.25
CA ASP A 131 4.45 -1.73 -22.64
C ASP A 131 3.12 -2.18 -23.27
N GLY A 132 2.24 -2.81 -22.49
CA GLY A 132 0.99 -3.42 -22.93
C GLY A 132 1.08 -4.90 -23.31
N ALA A 133 2.29 -5.42 -23.54
CA ALA A 133 2.54 -6.86 -23.78
C ALA A 133 3.29 -7.52 -22.61
N THR A 134 4.21 -6.78 -21.99
CA THR A 134 5.06 -7.21 -20.88
C THR A 134 4.77 -6.38 -19.65
N ILE A 135 4.89 -6.99 -18.47
CA ILE A 135 4.79 -6.33 -17.17
C ILE A 135 6.08 -6.61 -16.39
N LYS A 136 6.67 -5.58 -15.78
CA LYS A 136 7.92 -5.70 -15.00
C LYS A 136 7.86 -4.90 -13.71
N ASP A 137 8.21 -5.53 -12.59
CA ASP A 137 8.49 -4.79 -11.36
C ASP A 137 9.95 -4.36 -11.33
N VAL A 138 10.21 -3.08 -11.60
CA VAL A 138 11.57 -2.50 -11.56
C VAL A 138 11.97 -2.00 -10.16
N SER A 139 11.23 -2.41 -9.13
CA SER A 139 11.38 -1.96 -7.75
C SER A 139 11.71 -3.11 -6.81
N PHE A 140 12.24 -2.76 -5.64
CA PHE A 140 12.52 -3.70 -4.55
C PHE A 140 12.15 -3.05 -3.21
N CYS A 141 11.99 -3.87 -2.18
CA CYS A 141 11.71 -3.44 -0.82
C CYS A 141 12.79 -3.95 0.15
N SER A 142 12.72 -3.51 1.41
CA SER A 142 13.73 -3.83 2.43
C SER A 142 13.88 -5.32 2.75
N SER A 143 12.83 -6.14 2.56
CA SER A 143 12.91 -7.58 2.79
C SER A 143 13.72 -8.30 1.70
N GLY A 144 13.92 -7.68 0.54
CA GLY A 144 14.67 -8.26 -0.56
C GLY A 144 13.92 -9.36 -1.31
N GLU A 145 12.58 -9.35 -1.29
CA GLU A 145 11.75 -10.25 -2.09
C GLU A 145 12.17 -10.19 -3.57
N GLN A 146 12.39 -11.36 -4.16
CA GLN A 146 12.77 -11.51 -5.57
C GLN A 146 11.55 -11.75 -6.47
N GLU A 147 10.41 -12.08 -5.88
CA GLU A 147 9.12 -12.24 -6.56
C GLU A 147 8.03 -11.59 -5.71
N ILE A 148 7.00 -11.07 -6.36
CA ILE A 148 5.80 -10.55 -5.72
C ILE A 148 4.54 -11.14 -6.36
N VAL A 149 3.46 -11.12 -5.59
CA VAL A 149 2.11 -11.18 -6.15
C VAL A 149 1.60 -9.75 -6.30
N PHE A 150 1.22 -9.39 -7.52
CA PHE A 150 0.72 -8.08 -7.88
C PHE A 150 -0.74 -8.17 -8.33
N VAL A 151 -1.60 -7.32 -7.77
CA VAL A 151 -3.00 -7.18 -8.17
C VAL A 151 -3.17 -5.85 -8.86
N PRO A 152 -3.28 -5.80 -10.20
CA PRO A 152 -3.53 -4.55 -10.92
C PRO A 152 -4.89 -3.98 -10.53
N ASP A 153 -5.02 -2.66 -10.47
CA ASP A 153 -6.31 -2.00 -10.40
C ASP A 153 -6.43 -0.81 -11.36
N GLY A 154 -7.66 -0.38 -11.62
CA GLY A 154 -7.94 0.73 -12.54
C GLY A 154 -7.80 2.12 -11.92
N LYS A 155 -7.38 2.22 -10.65
CA LYS A 155 -7.38 3.48 -9.90
C LYS A 155 -6.03 4.19 -10.09
N PRO A 156 -5.99 5.53 -10.20
CA PRO A 156 -4.73 6.27 -10.10
C PRO A 156 -3.99 5.96 -8.78
N TYR A 157 -2.67 6.15 -8.75
CA TYR A 157 -1.84 5.81 -7.58
C TYR A 157 -2.37 6.44 -6.28
N ASP A 158 -2.57 7.76 -6.27
CA ASP A 158 -3.05 8.52 -5.10
C ASP A 158 -4.57 8.43 -4.86
N ALA A 159 -5.32 7.77 -5.74
CA ALA A 159 -6.78 7.68 -5.65
C ALA A 159 -7.25 6.48 -4.82
N ALA A 160 -6.35 5.64 -4.33
CA ALA A 160 -6.64 4.47 -3.53
C ALA A 160 -5.76 4.46 -2.26
N PRO A 161 -6.19 3.77 -1.18
CA PRO A 161 -5.41 3.70 0.04
C PRO A 161 -4.00 3.14 -0.20
N ALA A 162 -3.00 3.72 0.46
CA ALA A 162 -1.62 3.21 0.42
C ALA A 162 -1.52 1.77 0.94
N LYS A 163 -2.40 1.40 1.88
CA LYS A 163 -2.51 0.06 2.44
C LYS A 163 -3.98 -0.35 2.57
N VAL A 164 -4.27 -1.60 2.24
CA VAL A 164 -5.57 -2.26 2.45
C VAL A 164 -5.31 -3.57 3.16
N ARG A 165 -6.00 -3.83 4.28
CA ARG A 165 -5.68 -4.93 5.18
C ARG A 165 -6.91 -5.78 5.46
N HIS A 166 -6.71 -7.09 5.48
CA HIS A 166 -7.73 -8.07 5.79
C HIS A 166 -7.19 -9.09 6.76
N VAL A 167 -7.97 -9.40 7.78
CA VAL A 167 -7.76 -10.59 8.61
C VAL A 167 -8.67 -11.71 8.11
N VAL A 168 -8.12 -12.91 8.02
CA VAL A 168 -8.87 -14.12 7.65
C VAL A 168 -9.70 -14.61 8.83
N ARG A 169 -9.15 -14.48 10.06
CA ARG A 169 -9.86 -14.87 11.28
C ARG A 169 -10.80 -13.76 11.76
N PRO A 170 -12.12 -14.01 11.85
CA PRO A 170 -13.07 -12.98 12.31
C PRO A 170 -12.74 -12.42 13.69
N GLY A 171 -12.16 -13.25 14.57
CA GLY A 171 -11.74 -12.87 15.92
C GLY A 171 -10.61 -11.84 16.00
N ASP A 172 -9.89 -11.58 14.90
CA ASP A 172 -8.80 -10.60 14.84
C ASP A 172 -9.27 -9.24 14.27
N THR A 173 -10.51 -9.15 13.76
CA THR A 173 -11.05 -7.95 13.10
C THR A 173 -11.00 -6.71 13.99
N TRP A 174 -11.35 -6.87 15.27
CA TRP A 174 -11.34 -5.77 16.23
C TRP A 174 -9.91 -5.23 16.47
N ALA A 175 -8.90 -6.11 16.43
CA ALA A 175 -7.51 -5.73 16.66
C ALA A 175 -6.98 -4.94 15.45
N LEU A 176 -7.29 -5.39 14.23
CA LEU A 176 -6.95 -4.66 13.01
C LEU A 176 -7.58 -3.26 12.99
N GLN A 177 -8.90 -3.17 13.27
CA GLN A 177 -9.60 -1.89 13.31
C GLN A 177 -9.01 -0.93 14.36
N ALA A 178 -8.68 -1.45 15.55
CA ALA A 178 -8.03 -0.66 16.59
C ALA A 178 -6.62 -0.21 16.18
N TYR A 179 -5.84 -1.08 15.52
CA TYR A 179 -4.51 -0.78 15.02
C TYR A 179 -4.54 0.33 13.96
N GLU A 180 -5.45 0.27 12.99
CA GLU A 180 -5.61 1.31 11.96
C GLU A 180 -6.08 2.64 12.58
N ALA A 181 -6.95 2.58 13.59
CA ALA A 181 -7.38 3.76 14.35
C ALA A 181 -6.25 4.39 15.18
N LEU A 182 -5.26 3.60 15.61
CA LEU A 182 -4.05 4.09 16.28
C LEU A 182 -3.07 4.68 15.25
N GLU A 183 -2.81 3.95 14.16
CA GLU A 183 -1.88 4.34 13.09
C GLU A 183 -2.31 5.67 12.44
N SER A 184 -3.60 5.88 12.20
CA SER A 184 -4.14 7.14 11.66
C SER A 184 -3.95 8.36 12.56
N LYS A 185 -3.67 8.16 13.86
CA LYS A 185 -3.41 9.23 14.83
C LYS A 185 -1.94 9.57 14.98
N ILE A 186 -1.03 8.73 14.45
CA ILE A 186 0.40 9.00 14.51
C ILE A 186 0.71 10.06 13.43
N PRO A 187 1.18 11.27 13.81
CA PRO A 187 1.54 12.30 12.85
C PRO A 187 2.84 11.90 12.15
N VAL A 188 2.73 11.10 11.10
CA VAL A 188 3.85 10.81 10.20
C VAL A 188 3.78 11.83 9.09
N LYS A 189 4.76 12.73 9.03
CA LYS A 189 4.95 13.55 7.82
C LYS A 189 5.51 12.60 6.74
N PRO A 190 4.74 12.24 5.70
CA PRO A 190 5.30 11.43 4.63
C PRO A 190 6.41 12.23 3.96
N LEU A 191 7.51 11.58 3.63
CA LEU A 191 8.51 12.17 2.74
C LEU A 191 7.84 12.41 1.38
N SER A 192 8.15 13.54 0.76
CA SER A 192 7.85 13.71 -0.66
C SER A 192 8.57 12.64 -1.48
N ALA A 193 8.06 12.35 -2.68
CA ALA A 193 8.67 11.38 -3.56
C ALA A 193 10.16 11.70 -3.81
N GLN A 194 10.51 12.97 -3.99
CA GLN A 194 11.89 13.42 -4.21
C GLN A 194 12.77 13.28 -2.95
N GLU A 195 12.23 13.58 -1.77
CA GLU A 195 12.94 13.35 -0.50
C GLU A 195 13.20 11.85 -0.28
N ALA A 196 12.20 11.00 -0.54
CA ALA A 196 12.35 9.55 -0.48
C ALA A 196 13.39 9.04 -1.49
N TRP A 197 13.35 9.51 -2.73
CA TRP A 197 14.33 9.17 -3.76
C TRP A 197 15.77 9.51 -3.38
N ALA A 198 15.98 10.67 -2.76
CA ALA A 198 17.29 11.11 -2.31
C ALA A 198 17.80 10.34 -1.08
N ALA A 199 16.90 9.90 -0.19
CA ALA A 199 17.24 9.25 1.06
C ALA A 199 17.40 7.73 0.94
N MET A 200 16.61 7.07 0.10
CA MET A 200 16.55 5.62 0.03
C MET A 200 17.79 5.03 -0.69
N PRO A 201 18.30 3.87 -0.23
CA PRO A 201 19.43 3.22 -0.86
C PRO A 201 19.07 2.83 -2.30
N SER A 202 20.04 2.92 -3.20
CA SER A 202 19.89 2.30 -4.51
C SER A 202 19.97 0.79 -4.40
N TYR A 203 19.56 0.06 -5.43
CA TYR A 203 19.68 -1.39 -5.46
C TYR A 203 21.14 -1.83 -5.34
N ASP A 204 22.08 -1.12 -5.98
CA ASP A 204 23.52 -1.41 -5.87
C ASP A 204 24.06 -1.23 -4.44
N GLU A 205 23.65 -0.15 -3.76
CA GLU A 205 23.99 0.06 -2.36
C GLU A 205 23.35 -1.02 -1.46
N PHE A 206 22.11 -1.42 -1.77
CA PHE A 206 21.41 -2.49 -1.07
C PHE A 206 22.13 -3.83 -1.26
N THR A 207 22.50 -4.24 -2.48
CA THR A 207 23.25 -5.47 -2.69
C THR A 207 24.63 -5.44 -2.02
N SER A 208 25.20 -4.23 -1.83
CA SER A 208 26.45 -4.00 -1.12
C SER A 208 26.32 -3.95 0.42
N GLY A 209 25.12 -4.17 0.97
CA GLY A 209 24.89 -4.30 2.41
C GLY A 209 24.27 -3.09 3.11
N LYS A 210 24.01 -1.97 2.41
CA LYS A 210 23.26 -0.84 2.98
C LYS A 210 21.82 -1.29 3.24
N ARG A 211 21.32 -1.15 4.46
CA ARG A 211 19.95 -1.51 4.84
C ARG A 211 19.26 -0.33 5.49
N ILE A 212 18.16 0.10 4.93
CA ILE A 212 17.19 0.96 5.61
C ILE A 212 15.93 0.10 5.80
N PRO A 213 15.43 -0.10 7.02
CA PRO A 213 14.15 -0.77 7.21
C PRO A 213 13.09 0.00 6.43
N SER A 214 12.22 -0.71 5.69
CA SER A 214 11.05 -0.07 5.10
C SER A 214 10.27 0.64 6.21
N ALA A 215 9.53 1.71 5.89
CA ALA A 215 8.55 2.27 6.83
C ALA A 215 7.56 1.18 7.33
N PHE A 216 7.41 0.09 6.57
CA PHE A 216 6.74 -1.15 6.94
C PHE A 216 7.40 -1.86 8.15
N VAL A 217 8.73 -2.00 8.16
CA VAL A 217 9.51 -2.71 9.20
C VAL A 217 9.96 -1.77 10.33
N ALA A 218 10.13 -0.48 10.05
CA ALA A 218 10.54 0.51 11.04
C ALA A 218 9.49 0.71 12.14
N ARG A 219 8.21 0.44 11.85
CA ARG A 219 7.11 0.51 12.82
C ARG A 219 7.14 -0.62 13.87
N ASP A 220 7.70 -1.79 13.54
CA ASP A 220 7.96 -2.88 14.51
C ASP A 220 9.04 -2.52 15.54
N LYS A 221 9.92 -1.58 15.21
CA LYS A 221 10.97 -1.10 16.13
C LYS A 221 10.61 0.21 16.84
N ALA A 222 9.55 0.89 16.41
CA ALA A 222 8.92 1.94 17.20
C ALA A 222 8.11 1.31 18.36
N LYS A 223 8.76 0.45 19.15
CA LYS A 223 8.43 0.27 20.55
C LYS A 223 8.51 1.65 21.16
N TYR A 224 7.33 2.24 21.33
CA TYR A 224 7.05 3.49 21.99
C TYR A 224 8.16 3.89 22.96
N VAL A 225 8.93 4.91 22.55
CA VAL A 225 9.29 6.00 23.45
C VAL A 225 7.97 6.59 23.92
N LEU A 226 7.34 5.93 24.89
CA LEU A 226 6.56 6.64 25.89
C LEU A 226 7.64 7.28 26.75
N GLU A 227 7.80 8.59 26.57
CA GLU A 227 8.63 9.43 27.41
C GLU A 227 8.37 9.06 28.88
N GLN A 228 9.46 8.79 29.60
CA GLN A 228 9.45 8.72 31.06
C GLN A 228 9.20 10.10 31.66
#